data_AF-A0A8S7TYB1-F1
#
_entry.id   AF-A0A8S7TYB1-F1
#
_cell.length_a   1.000
_cell.length_b   1.000
_cell.length_c   1.000
_cell.angle_alpha   90.00
_cell.angle_beta   90.00
_cell.angle_gamma   90.00
#
_symmetry.space_group_name_H-M   'P 1'
#
loop_
_entity.id
_entity.type
_entity.pdbx_description
1 polymer ?
#
loop_
_entity_poly.entity_id
_entity_poly.type
_entity_poly.pdbx_seq_one_letter_code
_entity_poly.pdbx_strand_id
1 'polypeptide(L)'
;MNIIALCTDLSGDKTPPEWVELLPAGPEIEGRDGRNWTLKDPQSIKQAFSCRGMSLVVDYEHSTEVIAPKGGEAPAAGWINDVAVRNDGSVWGRVEWTPRAMNSITSREYRYLSPAFRHSQDGEILELVSVALTNKPNLKLTALNTQQTLSKIALALNMEEVNSLEEVLTALNKRQAEQHSQIVNEYIEKAVFCPAQRNILLSMCSSVGENAFRKFADMQEKSTSNFLHFARPVSVKGKEPPRTLTESQLAVCRITGVSEEDYLIALGKENERY
;
A
#
# COMPACT_ATOMS: atom_id res chain seq x y z
N MET A 1 -35.17 -16.86 3.21
CA MET A 1 -33.84 -16.24 3.27
C MET A 1 -33.22 -16.36 1.88
N ASN A 2 -33.18 -15.28 1.12
CA ASN A 2 -32.49 -15.25 -0.18
C ASN A 2 -31.12 -14.61 0.03
N ILE A 3 -30.06 -15.39 -0.14
CA ILE A 3 -28.70 -14.88 -0.26
C ILE A 3 -28.45 -14.72 -1.76
N ILE A 4 -28.37 -13.47 -2.21
CA ILE A 4 -27.91 -13.12 -3.55
C ILE A 4 -26.38 -13.06 -3.47
N ALA A 5 -25.70 -13.99 -4.13
CA ALA A 5 -24.26 -13.90 -4.36
C ALA A 5 -24.02 -12.95 -5.55
N LEU A 6 -23.54 -11.74 -5.27
CA LEU A 6 -23.06 -10.83 -6.30
C LEU A 6 -21.60 -11.21 -6.61
N CYS A 7 -21.38 -11.94 -7.71
CA CYS A 7 -20.04 -12.16 -8.25
C CYS A 7 -19.58 -10.91 -8.99
N THR A 8 -18.79 -10.07 -8.34
CA THR A 8 -18.02 -9.02 -9.02
C THR A 8 -16.62 -9.56 -9.29
N ASP A 9 -16.38 -9.96 -10.54
CA ASP A 9 -15.06 -10.35 -11.02
C ASP A 9 -14.23 -9.08 -11.27
N LEU A 10 -13.40 -8.73 -10.28
CA LEU A 10 -12.28 -7.80 -10.46
C LEU A 10 -11.05 -8.66 -10.73
N SER A 11 -10.84 -8.96 -12.00
CA SER A 11 -9.62 -9.55 -12.55
C SER A 11 -8.46 -8.56 -12.38
N GLY A 12 -7.98 -8.39 -11.16
CA GLY A 12 -6.55 -8.16 -10.95
C GLY A 12 -5.88 -9.51 -11.14
N ASP A 13 -4.79 -9.55 -11.93
CA ASP A 13 -3.91 -10.71 -12.03
C ASP A 13 -3.38 -11.05 -10.62
N LYS A 14 -4.18 -11.83 -9.88
CA LYS A 14 -3.76 -12.44 -8.63
C LYS A 14 -2.92 -13.60 -9.09
N THR A 15 -1.61 -13.42 -9.11
CA THR A 15 -0.68 -14.55 -9.19
C THR A 15 -0.26 -14.91 -7.78
N PRO A 16 -0.10 -16.20 -7.45
CA PRO A 16 0.45 -16.58 -6.16
C PRO A 16 1.85 -15.98 -5.95
N PRO A 17 2.23 -15.67 -4.71
CA PRO A 17 3.57 -15.18 -4.42
C PRO A 17 4.62 -16.20 -4.83
N GLU A 18 5.70 -15.70 -5.45
CA GLU A 18 6.84 -16.51 -5.83
C GLU A 18 7.70 -16.88 -4.61
N TRP A 19 7.90 -15.95 -3.68
CA TRP A 19 8.56 -16.21 -2.40
C TRP A 19 7.53 -16.42 -1.30
N VAL A 20 7.62 -17.55 -0.61
CA VAL A 20 6.72 -17.91 0.49
C VAL A 20 7.49 -18.22 1.75
N GLU A 21 6.88 -17.91 2.89
CA GLU A 21 7.41 -18.25 4.20
C GLU A 21 7.27 -19.77 4.43
N LEU A 22 8.36 -20.42 4.83
CA LEU A 22 8.42 -21.86 5.10
C LEU A 22 8.49 -22.13 6.60
N LEU A 23 9.32 -21.38 7.33
CA LEU A 23 9.41 -21.45 8.79
C LEU A 23 9.43 -20.01 9.35
N PRO A 24 8.73 -19.74 10.46
CA PRO A 24 8.81 -18.45 11.12
C PRO A 24 10.19 -18.29 11.77
N ALA A 25 10.49 -17.07 12.21
CA ALA A 25 11.71 -16.80 12.97
C ALA A 25 11.74 -17.62 14.28
N GLY A 26 12.90 -18.23 14.57
CA GLY A 26 13.16 -18.92 15.83
C GLY A 26 13.52 -17.96 16.98
N PRO A 27 13.98 -18.49 18.13
CA PRO A 27 14.31 -19.89 18.36
C PRO A 27 13.10 -20.77 18.63
N GLU A 28 12.00 -20.26 19.19
CA GLU A 28 10.84 -21.07 19.54
C GLU A 28 9.79 -21.07 18.43
N ILE A 29 9.37 -22.26 18.01
CA ILE A 29 8.38 -22.47 16.95
C ILE A 29 7.22 -23.28 17.51
N GLU A 30 6.07 -22.62 17.68
CA GLU A 30 4.85 -23.26 18.20
C GLU A 30 3.88 -23.62 17.07
N GLY A 31 3.43 -24.88 17.08
CA GLY A 31 2.34 -25.39 16.26
C GLY A 31 0.98 -25.09 16.87
N ARG A 32 -0.04 -24.96 16.02
CA ARG A 32 -1.44 -24.77 16.46
C ARG A 32 -1.99 -25.95 17.25
N ASP A 33 -1.36 -27.10 17.14
CA ASP A 33 -1.66 -28.30 17.90
C ASP A 33 -0.97 -28.35 19.29
N GLY A 34 -0.23 -27.30 19.66
CA GLY A 34 0.46 -27.18 20.95
C GLY A 34 1.82 -27.89 21.00
N ARG A 35 2.29 -28.47 19.89
CA ARG A 35 3.67 -28.95 19.78
C ARG A 35 4.64 -27.78 19.59
N ASN A 36 5.83 -27.92 20.14
CA ASN A 36 6.88 -26.92 20.05
C ASN A 36 8.15 -27.52 19.47
N TRP A 37 8.87 -26.71 18.71
CA TRP A 37 10.16 -27.02 18.12
C TRP A 37 11.11 -25.85 18.30
N THR A 38 12.40 -26.10 18.13
CA THR A 38 13.42 -25.05 18.15
C THR A 38 14.10 -24.87 16.79
N LEU A 39 14.31 -23.62 16.39
CA LEU A 39 15.08 -23.24 15.21
C LEU A 39 16.23 -22.30 15.64
N LYS A 40 17.32 -22.90 16.14
CA LYS A 40 18.46 -22.16 16.70
C LYS A 40 19.29 -21.48 15.60
N ASP A 41 19.50 -22.18 14.49
CA ASP A 41 20.24 -21.66 13.35
C ASP A 41 19.42 -21.81 12.05
N PRO A 42 18.70 -20.77 11.62
CA PRO A 42 17.99 -20.78 10.34
C PRO A 42 18.90 -21.01 9.13
N GLN A 43 20.20 -20.68 9.19
CA GLN A 43 21.13 -20.91 8.08
C GLN A 43 21.37 -22.40 7.86
N SER A 44 21.33 -23.21 8.91
CA SER A 44 21.43 -24.67 8.81
C SER A 44 20.36 -25.26 7.89
N ILE A 45 19.14 -24.70 7.87
CA ILE A 45 18.04 -25.15 6.99
C ILE A 45 18.36 -24.87 5.52
N LYS A 46 18.91 -23.68 5.22
CA LYS A 46 19.36 -23.32 3.87
C LYS A 46 20.52 -24.21 3.41
N GLN A 47 21.46 -24.50 4.31
CA GLN A 47 22.57 -25.40 4.03
C GLN A 47 22.08 -26.83 3.78
N ALA A 48 21.18 -27.36 4.61
CA ALA A 48 20.57 -28.67 4.42
C ALA A 48 19.85 -28.79 3.08
N PHE A 49 19.06 -27.76 2.71
CA PHE A 49 18.43 -27.69 1.38
C PHE A 49 19.46 -27.75 0.24
N SER A 50 20.54 -26.98 0.36
CA SER A 50 21.61 -26.92 -0.66
C SER A 50 22.35 -28.27 -0.78
N CYS A 51 22.67 -28.90 0.36
CA CYS A 51 23.35 -30.19 0.42
C CYS A 51 22.51 -31.33 -0.15
N ARG A 52 21.18 -31.27 -0.01
CA ARG A 52 20.28 -32.26 -0.61
C ARG A 52 20.33 -32.25 -2.13
N GLY A 53 20.59 -31.09 -2.76
CA GLY A 53 20.71 -30.96 -4.21
C GLY A 53 19.43 -31.25 -5.00
N MET A 54 18.27 -31.23 -4.33
CA MET A 54 16.96 -31.51 -4.93
C MET A 54 15.92 -30.48 -4.47
N SER A 55 15.07 -30.07 -5.41
CA SER A 55 13.91 -29.20 -5.16
C SER A 55 13.00 -29.79 -4.09
N LEU A 56 12.44 -28.93 -3.23
CA LEU A 56 11.44 -29.34 -2.25
C LEU A 56 10.08 -29.42 -2.93
N VAL A 57 9.35 -30.52 -2.76
CA VAL A 57 8.00 -30.62 -3.27
C VAL A 57 7.05 -29.74 -2.46
N VAL A 58 6.20 -28.99 -3.15
CA VAL A 58 4.95 -28.47 -2.57
C VAL A 58 3.85 -29.42 -3.00
N ASP A 59 3.20 -30.12 -2.07
CA ASP A 59 2.13 -31.09 -2.33
C ASP A 59 0.75 -30.52 -1.98
N TYR A 60 -0.32 -31.31 -2.17
CA TYR A 60 -1.64 -31.01 -1.62
C TYR A 60 -1.86 -31.80 -0.33
N GLU A 61 -2.27 -31.13 0.74
CA GLU A 61 -2.74 -31.76 1.99
C GLU A 61 -1.81 -32.85 2.57
N HIS A 62 -0.49 -32.64 2.51
CA HIS A 62 0.54 -33.59 3.00
C HIS A 62 0.49 -34.96 2.30
N SER A 63 0.03 -35.00 1.05
CA SER A 63 -0.08 -36.23 0.27
C SER A 63 1.25 -36.96 0.09
N THR A 64 2.39 -36.26 0.00
CA THR A 64 3.72 -36.87 -0.05
C THR A 64 4.04 -37.65 1.22
N GLU A 65 3.60 -37.18 2.38
CA GLU A 65 3.89 -37.83 3.67
C GLU A 65 2.82 -38.87 4.07
N VAL A 66 1.56 -38.69 3.64
CA VAL A 66 0.42 -39.48 4.14
C VAL A 66 -0.12 -40.48 3.10
N ILE A 67 -0.10 -40.12 1.82
CA ILE A 67 -0.73 -40.87 0.72
C ILE A 67 0.31 -41.64 -0.09
N ALA A 68 1.40 -41.00 -0.52
CA ALA A 68 2.45 -41.63 -1.34
C ALA A 68 3.05 -42.89 -0.69
N PRO A 69 3.35 -42.94 0.63
CA PRO A 69 3.89 -44.14 1.26
C PRO A 69 2.94 -45.35 1.24
N LYS A 70 1.65 -45.11 1.00
CA LYS A 70 0.60 -46.14 0.86
C LYS A 70 0.37 -46.54 -0.60
N GLY A 71 1.18 -46.04 -1.52
CA GLY A 71 1.07 -46.29 -2.96
C GLY A 71 0.01 -45.45 -3.68
N GLY A 72 -0.56 -44.43 -3.01
CA GLY A 72 -1.48 -43.49 -3.65
C GLY A 72 -0.74 -42.36 -4.37
N GLU A 73 -1.43 -41.62 -5.23
CA GLU A 73 -0.85 -40.48 -5.93
C GLU A 73 -0.66 -39.26 -4.99
N ALA A 74 0.47 -38.58 -5.13
CA ALA A 74 0.79 -37.33 -4.45
C ALA A 74 1.29 -36.30 -5.47
N PRO A 75 0.38 -35.65 -6.22
CA PRO A 75 0.77 -34.69 -7.24
C PRO A 75 1.37 -33.43 -6.61
N ALA A 76 2.44 -32.92 -7.22
CA ALA A 76 3.04 -31.64 -6.83
C ALA A 76 2.09 -30.47 -7.17
N ALA A 77 1.82 -29.61 -6.20
CA ALA A 77 1.29 -28.27 -6.37
C ALA A 77 2.36 -27.29 -6.89
N GLY A 78 3.62 -27.54 -6.59
CA GLY A 78 4.76 -26.74 -7.06
C GLY A 78 6.09 -27.29 -6.55
N TRP A 79 7.16 -26.55 -6.84
CA TRP A 79 8.52 -26.93 -6.46
C TRP A 79 9.28 -25.73 -5.89
N ILE A 80 9.94 -25.91 -4.74
CA ILE A 80 10.83 -24.90 -4.19
C ILE A 80 12.25 -25.19 -4.66
N ASN A 81 12.82 -24.24 -5.40
CA ASN A 81 14.14 -24.36 -6.02
C ASN A 81 15.22 -23.52 -5.33
N ASP A 82 14.83 -22.59 -4.46
CA ASP A 82 15.75 -21.74 -3.72
C ASP A 82 15.22 -21.48 -2.31
N VAL A 83 16.13 -21.35 -1.34
CA VAL A 83 15.83 -21.09 0.07
C VAL A 83 16.68 -19.92 0.56
N ALA A 84 16.01 -18.95 1.20
CA ALA A 84 16.64 -17.76 1.75
C ALA A 84 16.23 -17.56 3.20
N VAL A 85 17.18 -17.15 4.04
CA VAL A 85 16.93 -16.69 5.40
C VAL A 85 16.83 -15.16 5.37
N ARG A 86 15.79 -14.61 5.98
CA ARG A 86 15.58 -13.16 6.08
C ARG A 86 16.27 -12.60 7.32
N ASN A 87 16.36 -11.27 7.39
CA ASN A 87 17.05 -10.57 8.48
C ASN A 87 16.44 -10.83 9.87
N ASP A 88 15.14 -11.14 9.91
CA ASP A 88 14.41 -11.49 11.14
C ASP A 88 14.62 -12.96 11.56
N GLY A 89 15.34 -13.76 10.78
CA GLY A 89 15.56 -15.19 11.03
C GLY A 89 14.50 -16.11 10.43
N SER A 90 13.47 -15.59 9.75
CA SER A 90 12.48 -16.41 9.03
C SER A 90 13.09 -17.09 7.81
N VAL A 91 12.61 -18.29 7.48
CA VAL A 91 13.08 -19.07 6.32
C VAL A 91 12.03 -19.03 5.22
N TRP A 92 12.46 -18.64 4.02
CA TRP A 92 11.61 -18.46 2.85
C TRP A 92 12.07 -19.33 1.69
N GLY A 93 11.13 -19.76 0.85
CA GLY A 93 11.39 -20.56 -0.36
C GLY A 93 10.85 -19.88 -1.61
N ARG A 94 11.58 -20.00 -2.72
CA ARG A 94 11.12 -19.59 -4.05
C ARG A 94 10.38 -20.75 -4.73
N VAL A 95 9.08 -20.59 -4.94
CA VAL A 95 8.19 -21.62 -5.47
C VAL A 95 7.91 -21.40 -6.95
N GLU A 96 8.06 -22.46 -7.72
CA GLU A 96 7.49 -22.60 -9.06
C GLU A 96 6.16 -23.35 -8.97
N TRP A 97 5.05 -22.62 -9.14
CA TRP A 97 3.71 -23.16 -9.03
C TRP A 97 3.27 -23.90 -10.29
N THR A 98 2.54 -25.00 -10.12
CA THR A 98 1.81 -25.62 -11.23
C THR A 98 0.58 -24.79 -11.63
N PRO A 99 0.11 -24.87 -12.88
CA PRO A 99 -1.12 -24.20 -13.29
C PRO A 99 -2.34 -24.53 -12.43
N ARG A 100 -2.45 -25.79 -11.98
CA ARG A 100 -3.51 -26.22 -11.06
C ARG A 100 -3.42 -25.48 -9.73
N ALA A 101 -2.24 -25.44 -9.11
CA ALA A 101 -2.06 -24.75 -7.83
C ALA A 101 -2.30 -23.25 -7.95
N MET A 102 -1.82 -22.63 -9.04
CA MET A 102 -2.11 -21.22 -9.29
C MET A 102 -3.60 -20.94 -9.32
N ASN A 103 -4.38 -21.75 -10.05
CA ASN A 103 -5.83 -21.59 -10.08
C ASN A 103 -6.46 -21.82 -8.70
N SER A 104 -6.06 -22.87 -7.98
CA SER A 104 -6.58 -23.18 -6.65
C SER A 104 -6.26 -22.11 -5.60
N ILE A 105 -5.09 -21.48 -5.66
CA ILE A 105 -4.73 -20.38 -4.76
C ILE A 105 -5.55 -19.13 -5.10
N THR A 106 -5.63 -18.78 -6.37
CA THR A 106 -6.25 -17.52 -6.83
C THR A 106 -7.77 -17.53 -6.72
N SER A 107 -8.39 -18.69 -6.93
CA SER A 107 -9.79 -18.97 -6.63
C SER A 107 -10.08 -19.16 -5.14
N ARG A 108 -9.05 -19.12 -4.29
CA ARG A 108 -9.13 -19.29 -2.82
C ARG A 108 -9.61 -20.66 -2.36
N GLU A 109 -9.48 -21.70 -3.19
CA GLU A 109 -9.64 -23.10 -2.75
C GLU A 109 -8.61 -23.47 -1.68
N TYR A 110 -7.40 -22.91 -1.79
CA TYR A 110 -6.33 -23.07 -0.82
C TYR A 110 -5.73 -21.71 -0.42
N ARG A 111 -5.31 -21.59 0.84
CA ARG A 111 -4.84 -20.31 1.40
C ARG A 111 -3.52 -20.37 2.14
N TYR A 112 -3.08 -21.55 2.60
CA TYR A 112 -1.94 -21.66 3.49
C TYR A 112 -0.94 -22.71 3.04
N LEU A 113 0.28 -22.57 3.56
CA LEU A 113 1.30 -23.59 3.51
C LEU A 113 1.52 -24.21 4.87
N SER A 114 1.88 -25.49 4.88
CA SER A 114 2.26 -26.21 6.08
C SER A 114 3.54 -26.99 5.79
N PRO A 115 4.70 -26.57 6.31
CA PRO A 115 5.94 -27.31 6.14
C PRO A 115 5.88 -28.65 6.88
N ALA A 116 6.51 -29.66 6.30
CA ALA A 116 6.93 -30.87 6.98
C ALA A 116 8.45 -30.87 7.09
N PHE A 117 8.98 -31.17 8.27
CA PHE A 117 10.40 -31.10 8.56
C PHE A 117 10.82 -32.24 9.49
N ARG A 118 12.09 -32.63 9.41
CA ARG A 118 12.71 -33.50 10.41
C ARG A 118 13.18 -32.66 11.57
N HIS A 119 13.08 -33.22 12.77
CA HIS A 119 13.60 -32.62 13.98
C HIS A 119 14.37 -33.65 14.81
N SER A 120 15.26 -33.17 15.68
CA SER A 120 15.97 -33.99 16.66
C SER A 120 15.02 -34.48 17.76
N GLN A 121 15.51 -35.37 18.63
CA GLN A 121 14.77 -35.82 19.81
C GLN A 121 14.46 -34.67 20.77
N ASP A 122 15.31 -33.65 20.81
CA ASP A 122 15.15 -32.43 21.62
C ASP A 122 14.25 -31.38 20.94
N GLY A 123 13.67 -31.69 19.78
CA GLY A 123 12.75 -30.82 19.04
C GLY A 123 13.43 -29.77 18.16
N GLU A 124 14.74 -29.86 17.93
CA GLU A 124 15.45 -28.94 17.02
C GLU A 124 15.15 -29.28 15.55
N ILE A 125 14.67 -28.31 14.78
CA ILE A 125 14.38 -28.47 13.35
C ILE A 125 15.70 -28.61 12.59
N LEU A 126 15.84 -29.70 11.84
CA LEU A 126 17.08 -30.07 11.14
C LEU A 126 17.00 -29.79 9.64
N GLU A 127 15.88 -30.16 9.01
CA GLU A 127 15.71 -30.01 7.55
C GLU A 127 14.22 -29.98 7.16
N LEU A 128 13.91 -29.28 6.07
CA LEU A 128 12.60 -29.32 5.41
C LEU A 128 12.51 -30.54 4.49
N VAL A 129 11.42 -31.30 4.57
CA VAL A 129 11.19 -32.52 3.78
C VAL A 129 10.20 -32.28 2.64
N SER A 130 9.10 -31.59 2.92
CA SER A 130 8.07 -31.21 1.96
C SER A 130 7.27 -30.00 2.49
N VAL A 131 6.40 -29.43 1.67
CA VAL A 131 5.48 -28.36 2.09
C VAL A 131 4.09 -28.66 1.53
N ALA A 132 3.05 -28.62 2.35
CA ALA A 132 1.69 -28.83 1.88
C ALA A 132 0.97 -27.52 1.58
N LEU A 133 0.35 -27.42 0.41
CA LEU A 133 -0.74 -26.49 0.12
C LEU A 133 -2.00 -27.02 0.81
N THR A 134 -2.47 -26.32 1.84
CA THR A 134 -3.55 -26.79 2.73
C THR A 134 -4.41 -25.64 3.25
N ASN A 135 -5.61 -25.99 3.74
CA ASN A 135 -6.46 -25.08 4.50
C ASN A 135 -6.31 -25.21 6.02
N LYS A 136 -5.56 -26.22 6.50
CA LYS A 136 -5.33 -26.49 7.93
C LYS A 136 -3.82 -26.55 8.24
N PRO A 137 -3.10 -25.43 8.14
CA PRO A 137 -1.67 -25.43 8.42
C PRO A 137 -1.40 -25.61 9.92
N ASN A 138 -0.29 -26.26 10.27
CA ASN A 138 0.10 -26.37 11.68
C ASN A 138 0.84 -25.13 12.19
N LEU A 139 1.71 -24.52 11.38
CA LEU A 139 2.41 -23.29 11.75
C LEU A 139 1.59 -22.05 11.37
N LYS A 140 1.78 -20.97 12.13
CA LYS A 140 1.22 -19.64 11.79
C LYS A 140 2.15 -18.95 10.80
N LEU A 141 1.95 -19.23 9.51
CA LEU A 141 2.71 -18.62 8.42
C LEU A 141 1.89 -17.55 7.69
N THR A 142 2.58 -16.70 6.93
CA THR A 142 1.98 -15.77 5.99
C THR A 142 1.05 -16.50 5.01
N ALA A 143 -0.19 -16.02 4.85
CA ALA A 143 -1.13 -16.64 3.93
C ALA A 143 -0.71 -16.41 2.47
N LEU A 144 -0.95 -17.36 1.57
CA LEU A 144 -0.63 -17.17 0.14
C LEU A 144 -1.45 -16.06 -0.51
N ASN A 145 -2.64 -15.83 0.05
CA ASN A 145 -3.58 -14.80 -0.38
C ASN A 145 -3.70 -13.66 0.63
N THR A 146 -2.72 -13.43 1.53
CA THR A 146 -2.72 -12.18 2.29
C THR A 146 -2.68 -11.04 1.27
N GLN A 147 -3.68 -10.16 1.32
CA GLN A 147 -3.67 -8.90 0.59
C GLN A 147 -2.39 -8.15 0.96
N GLN A 148 -1.34 -8.36 0.18
CA GLN A 148 -0.21 -7.44 0.10
C GLN A 148 -0.75 -6.15 -0.48
N THR A 149 -1.40 -5.31 0.34
CA THR A 149 -1.81 -3.99 -0.11
C THR A 149 -1.98 -3.00 1.03
N LEU A 150 -2.50 -3.40 2.20
CA LEU A 150 -2.84 -2.40 3.22
C LEU A 150 -1.62 -1.78 3.91
N SER A 151 -0.57 -2.55 4.25
CA SER A 151 0.61 -2.00 4.94
C SER A 151 1.47 -1.08 4.06
N LYS A 152 1.65 -1.43 2.77
CA LYS A 152 2.35 -0.55 1.81
C LYS A 152 1.55 0.72 1.51
N ILE A 153 0.21 0.61 1.43
CA ILE A 153 -0.66 1.78 1.26
C ILE A 153 -0.65 2.63 2.54
N ALA A 154 -0.73 2.04 3.72
CA ALA A 154 -0.64 2.71 5.01
C ALA A 154 0.66 3.53 5.10
N LEU A 155 1.79 2.92 4.73
CA LEU A 155 3.08 3.58 4.73
C LEU A 155 3.18 4.70 3.68
N ALA A 156 2.62 4.52 2.47
CA ALA A 156 2.53 5.58 1.46
C ALA A 156 1.61 6.75 1.88
N LEU A 157 0.65 6.47 2.78
CA LEU A 157 -0.27 7.44 3.37
C LEU A 157 0.18 7.97 4.74
N ASN A 158 1.35 7.55 5.24
CA ASN A 158 1.86 7.87 6.59
C ASN A 158 0.86 7.54 7.73
N MET A 159 0.13 6.43 7.60
CA MET A 159 -0.78 5.94 8.64
C MET A 159 -0.07 4.85 9.46
N GLU A 160 -0.16 4.95 10.80
CA GLU A 160 0.47 3.99 11.72
C GLU A 160 -0.14 2.59 11.62
N GLU A 161 -1.44 2.50 11.37
CA GLU A 161 -2.15 1.24 11.17
C GLU A 161 -3.41 1.46 10.32
N VAL A 162 -3.74 0.50 9.47
CA VAL A 162 -4.95 0.53 8.64
C VAL A 162 -5.66 -0.82 8.80
N ASN A 163 -6.83 -0.77 9.43
CA ASN A 163 -7.59 -1.95 9.82
C ASN A 163 -8.68 -2.32 8.79
N SER A 164 -8.97 -1.42 7.84
CA SER A 164 -9.96 -1.68 6.80
C SER A 164 -9.69 -0.94 5.48
N LEU A 165 -10.29 -1.43 4.39
CA LEU A 165 -10.26 -0.75 3.09
C LEU A 165 -11.02 0.58 3.10
N GLU A 166 -12.04 0.72 3.96
CA GLU A 166 -12.81 1.96 4.10
C GLU A 166 -11.97 3.09 4.71
N GLU A 167 -11.10 2.77 5.66
CA GLU A 167 -10.13 3.73 6.23
C GLU A 167 -9.17 4.26 5.17
N VAL A 168 -8.69 3.38 4.27
CA VAL A 168 -7.81 3.77 3.14
C VAL A 168 -8.53 4.72 2.20
N LEU A 169 -9.75 4.38 1.78
CA LEU A 169 -10.52 5.21 0.85
C LEU A 169 -10.81 6.58 1.46
N THR A 170 -11.15 6.61 2.74
CA THR A 170 -11.38 7.85 3.49
C THR A 170 -10.10 8.70 3.54
N ALA A 171 -8.96 8.09 3.85
CA ALA A 171 -7.67 8.78 3.91
C ALA A 171 -7.21 9.32 2.54
N LEU A 172 -7.40 8.55 1.47
CA LEU A 172 -7.11 8.99 0.10
C LEU A 172 -7.98 10.17 -0.32
N ASN A 173 -9.29 10.08 -0.08
CA ASN A 173 -10.22 11.15 -0.39
C ASN A 173 -9.90 12.43 0.40
N LYS A 174 -9.52 12.29 1.68
CA LYS A 174 -9.09 13.42 2.52
C LYS A 174 -7.82 14.08 1.97
N ARG A 175 -6.79 13.29 1.67
CA ARG A 175 -5.53 13.80 1.11
C ARG A 175 -5.75 14.47 -0.24
N GLN A 176 -6.59 13.91 -1.09
CA GLN A 176 -6.94 14.50 -2.38
C GLN A 176 -7.68 15.84 -2.19
N ALA A 177 -8.61 15.93 -1.25
CA ALA A 177 -9.30 17.18 -0.93
C ALA A 177 -8.34 18.26 -0.38
N GLU A 178 -7.40 17.88 0.49
CA GLU A 178 -6.34 18.76 1.01
C GLU A 178 -5.44 19.25 -0.13
N GLN A 179 -5.03 18.35 -1.03
CA GLN A 179 -4.20 18.68 -2.19
C GLN A 179 -4.93 19.63 -3.15
N HIS A 180 -6.20 19.37 -3.48
CA HIS A 180 -7.01 20.29 -4.28
C HIS A 180 -7.13 21.67 -3.63
N SER A 181 -7.32 21.72 -2.31
CA SER A 181 -7.37 22.98 -1.56
C SER A 181 -6.05 23.73 -1.59
N GLN A 182 -4.93 23.04 -1.46
CA GLN A 182 -3.60 23.66 -1.52
C GLN A 182 -3.34 24.27 -2.90
N ILE A 183 -3.70 23.57 -3.98
CA ILE A 183 -3.55 24.07 -5.36
C ILE A 183 -4.40 25.32 -5.58
N VAL A 184 -5.66 25.31 -5.17
CA VAL A 184 -6.55 26.47 -5.33
C VAL A 184 -6.03 27.67 -4.54
N ASN A 185 -5.60 27.46 -3.29
CA ASN A 185 -5.04 28.52 -2.45
C ASN A 185 -3.75 29.10 -3.05
N GLU A 186 -2.88 28.29 -3.66
CA GLU A 186 -1.66 28.73 -4.36
C GLU A 186 -1.97 29.80 -5.43
N TYR A 187 -3.01 29.59 -6.24
CA TYR A 187 -3.37 30.54 -7.30
C TYR A 187 -4.16 31.75 -6.79
N ILE A 188 -4.86 31.64 -5.66
CA ILE A 188 -5.46 32.78 -4.95
C ILE A 188 -4.36 33.67 -4.34
N GLU A 189 -3.33 33.06 -3.76
CA GLU A 189 -2.15 33.76 -3.23
C GLU A 189 -1.43 34.55 -4.32
N LYS A 190 -1.24 33.94 -5.50
CA LYS A 190 -0.69 34.61 -6.69
C LYS A 190 -1.60 35.67 -7.31
N ALA A 191 -2.79 35.92 -6.73
CA ALA A 191 -3.79 36.84 -7.26
C ALA A 191 -4.25 36.51 -8.69
N VAL A 192 -4.12 35.25 -9.11
CA VAL A 192 -4.67 34.75 -10.38
C VAL A 192 -6.19 34.65 -10.29
N PHE A 193 -6.69 34.23 -9.12
CA PHE A 193 -8.12 34.16 -8.83
C PHE A 193 -8.49 34.92 -7.56
N CYS A 194 -9.74 35.35 -7.49
CA CYS A 194 -10.30 36.01 -6.32
C CYS A 194 -10.72 34.99 -5.24
N PRO A 195 -10.50 35.26 -3.95
CA PRO A 195 -10.95 34.39 -2.85
C PRO A 195 -12.44 34.03 -2.89
N ALA A 196 -13.30 34.93 -3.35
CA ALA A 196 -14.74 34.67 -3.48
C ALA A 196 -15.06 33.50 -4.44
N GLN A 197 -14.15 33.19 -5.36
CA GLN A 197 -14.30 32.08 -6.31
C GLN A 197 -13.81 30.73 -5.75
N ARG A 198 -13.26 30.70 -4.53
CA ARG A 198 -12.60 29.52 -3.96
C ARG A 198 -13.43 28.23 -4.03
N ASN A 199 -14.70 28.29 -3.66
CA ASN A 199 -15.57 27.10 -3.67
C ASN A 199 -15.81 26.56 -5.08
N ILE A 200 -15.97 27.46 -6.07
CA ILE A 200 -16.14 27.09 -7.47
C ILE A 200 -14.83 26.48 -8.02
N LEU A 201 -13.69 27.07 -7.68
CA LEU A 201 -12.37 26.58 -8.09
C LEU A 201 -12.05 25.21 -7.47
N LEU A 202 -12.45 24.98 -6.22
CA LEU A 202 -12.37 23.66 -5.58
C LEU A 202 -13.21 22.62 -6.32
N SER A 203 -14.47 22.96 -6.64
CA SER A 203 -15.35 22.08 -7.42
C SER A 203 -14.78 21.81 -8.81
N MET A 204 -14.20 22.82 -9.46
CA MET A 204 -13.57 22.69 -10.77
C MET A 204 -12.36 21.78 -10.69
N CYS A 205 -11.42 22.05 -9.77
CA CYS A 205 -10.22 21.23 -9.53
C CYS A 205 -10.58 19.77 -9.25
N SER A 206 -11.61 19.54 -8.42
CA SER A 206 -12.13 18.21 -8.14
C SER A 206 -12.75 17.51 -9.35
N SER A 207 -13.40 18.24 -10.25
CA SER A 207 -14.10 17.66 -11.40
C SER A 207 -13.18 17.41 -12.60
N VAL A 208 -12.23 18.31 -12.87
CA VAL A 208 -11.35 18.23 -14.05
C VAL A 208 -10.00 17.59 -13.74
N GLY A 209 -9.66 17.45 -12.46
CA GLY A 209 -8.39 16.95 -11.97
C GLY A 209 -7.29 18.02 -11.91
N GLU A 210 -6.33 17.81 -11.02
CA GLU A 210 -5.29 18.77 -10.66
C GLU A 210 -4.48 19.28 -11.85
N ASN A 211 -4.03 18.38 -12.73
CA ASN A 211 -3.18 18.73 -13.87
C ASN A 211 -3.91 19.62 -14.88
N ALA A 212 -5.19 19.35 -15.13
CA ALA A 212 -5.99 20.16 -16.04
C ALA A 212 -6.32 21.52 -15.40
N PHE A 213 -6.61 21.53 -14.10
CA PHE A 213 -6.82 22.77 -13.35
C PHE A 213 -5.58 23.66 -13.34
N ARG A 214 -4.39 23.11 -13.07
CA ARG A 214 -3.11 23.85 -13.12
C ARG A 214 -2.87 24.46 -14.49
N LYS A 215 -3.07 23.71 -15.58
CA LYS A 215 -2.96 24.25 -16.95
C LYS A 215 -3.94 25.39 -17.22
N PHE A 216 -5.18 25.26 -16.75
CA PHE A 216 -6.17 26.32 -16.84
C PHE A 216 -5.74 27.56 -16.05
N ALA A 217 -5.31 27.37 -14.80
CA ALA A 217 -4.85 28.45 -13.93
C ALA A 217 -3.61 29.17 -14.49
N ASP A 218 -2.62 28.43 -14.98
CA ASP A 218 -1.42 28.98 -15.62
C ASP A 218 -1.75 29.75 -16.91
N MET A 219 -2.77 29.29 -17.67
CA MET A 219 -3.26 30.01 -18.84
C MET A 219 -3.94 31.32 -18.43
N GLN A 220 -4.72 31.31 -17.34
CA GLN A 220 -5.32 32.53 -16.79
C GLN A 220 -4.26 33.49 -16.25
N GLU A 221 -3.20 32.99 -15.60
CA GLU A 221 -2.07 33.79 -15.12
C GLU A 221 -1.31 34.50 -16.27
N LYS A 222 -1.26 33.90 -17.45
CA LYS A 222 -0.64 34.49 -18.65
C LYS A 222 -1.58 35.34 -19.50
N SER A 223 -2.88 35.33 -19.18
CA SER A 223 -3.89 36.11 -19.90
C SER A 223 -3.78 37.59 -19.56
N THR A 224 -3.78 38.47 -20.56
CA THR A 224 -3.79 39.93 -20.38
C THR A 224 -5.10 40.48 -19.79
N SER A 225 -6.10 39.61 -19.58
CA SER A 225 -7.40 39.95 -18.98
C SER A 225 -7.54 39.53 -17.52
N ASN A 226 -6.44 39.12 -16.87
CA ASN A 226 -6.44 38.73 -15.46
C ASN A 226 -6.19 39.93 -14.52
N PHE A 227 -6.40 39.73 -13.22
CA PHE A 227 -6.26 40.78 -12.21
C PHE A 227 -4.84 41.37 -12.11
N LEU A 228 -3.82 40.63 -12.54
CA LEU A 228 -2.42 41.09 -12.56
C LEU A 228 -2.21 42.27 -13.52
N HIS A 229 -2.95 42.33 -14.63
CA HIS A 229 -2.84 43.42 -15.62
C HIS A 229 -3.54 44.72 -15.23
N PHE A 230 -4.37 44.72 -14.17
CA PHE A 230 -4.98 45.93 -13.64
C PHE A 230 -4.16 46.60 -12.53
N ALA A 231 -3.08 45.96 -12.07
CA ALA A 231 -2.09 46.56 -11.19
C ALA A 231 -1.15 47.45 -12.02
N ARG A 232 -1.47 48.74 -12.15
CA ARG A 232 -0.48 49.73 -12.61
C ARG A 232 0.62 49.83 -11.55
N PRO A 233 1.92 49.76 -11.91
CA PRO A 233 2.99 49.88 -10.93
C PRO A 233 3.04 51.31 -10.40
N VAL A 234 2.84 51.50 -9.10
CA VAL A 234 3.29 52.72 -8.42
C VAL A 234 4.67 52.40 -7.87
N SER A 235 5.68 53.14 -8.32
CA SER A 235 7.04 52.98 -7.81
C SER A 235 7.09 53.41 -6.34
N VAL A 236 7.04 52.46 -5.43
CA VAL A 236 7.37 52.70 -4.01
C VAL A 236 8.80 52.23 -3.79
N LYS A 237 9.74 53.18 -3.76
CA LYS A 237 11.08 52.96 -3.21
C LYS A 237 10.94 52.80 -1.70
N GLY A 238 10.99 51.57 -1.20
CA GLY A 238 11.07 51.30 0.23
C GLY A 238 11.12 49.81 0.50
N LYS A 239 12.14 49.36 1.24
CA LYS A 239 12.18 48.01 1.81
C LYS A 239 11.09 47.94 2.89
N GLU A 240 10.05 47.13 2.72
CA GLU A 240 9.22 46.69 3.84
C GLU A 240 9.02 45.16 3.85
N PRO A 241 9.18 44.51 5.02
CA PRO A 241 8.95 43.08 5.23
C PRO A 241 7.43 42.76 5.33
N PRO A 242 7.01 41.47 5.40
CA PRO A 242 5.78 40.99 4.76
C PRO A 242 4.56 41.03 5.68
N ARG A 243 3.73 42.08 5.66
CA ARG A 243 2.49 42.13 6.48
C ARG A 243 1.26 42.79 5.83
N THR A 244 1.32 43.09 4.54
CA THR A 244 0.24 43.77 3.81
C THR A 244 -0.03 43.05 2.48
N LEU A 245 -1.29 43.09 2.01
CA LEU A 245 -1.66 42.54 0.70
C LEU A 245 -0.80 43.17 -0.40
N THR A 246 -0.36 42.36 -1.36
CA THR A 246 0.43 42.87 -2.49
C THR A 246 -0.41 43.82 -3.36
N GLU A 247 0.24 44.67 -4.16
CA GLU A 247 -0.49 45.59 -5.06
C GLU A 247 -1.47 44.87 -5.99
N SER A 248 -1.13 43.65 -6.41
CA SER A 248 -1.99 42.80 -7.23
C SER A 248 -3.22 42.29 -6.45
N GLN A 249 -3.04 41.86 -5.20
CA GLN A 249 -4.15 41.44 -4.33
C GLN A 249 -5.07 42.61 -3.97
N LEU A 250 -4.50 43.80 -3.72
CA LEU A 250 -5.27 45.04 -3.53
C LEU A 250 -6.04 45.44 -4.80
N ALA A 251 -5.47 45.21 -5.99
CA ALA A 251 -6.18 45.42 -7.25
C ALA A 251 -7.38 44.47 -7.39
N VAL A 252 -7.23 43.20 -7.01
CA VAL A 252 -8.35 42.24 -6.95
C VAL A 252 -9.46 42.76 -6.04
N CYS A 253 -9.13 43.23 -4.83
CA CYS A 253 -10.11 43.78 -3.87
C CYS A 253 -10.90 44.95 -4.48
N ARG A 254 -10.21 45.91 -5.12
CA ARG A 254 -10.85 47.07 -5.77
C ARG A 254 -11.79 46.69 -6.92
N ILE A 255 -11.43 45.68 -7.71
CA ILE A 255 -12.20 45.28 -8.90
C ILE A 255 -13.38 44.40 -8.54
N THR A 256 -13.22 43.52 -7.57
CA THR A 256 -14.21 42.49 -7.21
C THR A 256 -15.11 42.89 -6.05
N GLY A 257 -14.75 43.93 -5.29
CA GLY A 257 -15.48 44.37 -4.10
C GLY A 257 -15.26 43.50 -2.87
N VAL A 258 -14.35 42.50 -2.94
CA VAL A 258 -13.93 41.72 -1.76
C VAL A 258 -13.12 42.61 -0.82
N SER A 259 -13.42 42.55 0.48
CA SER A 259 -12.70 43.36 1.47
C SER A 259 -11.28 42.82 1.68
N GLU A 260 -10.35 43.71 2.05
CA GLU A 260 -8.97 43.32 2.36
C GLU A 260 -8.91 42.35 3.54
N GLU A 261 -9.82 42.50 4.50
CA GLU A 261 -9.99 41.60 5.64
C GLU A 261 -10.41 40.21 5.17
N ASP A 262 -11.47 40.08 4.38
CA ASP A 262 -11.91 38.79 3.82
C ASP A 262 -10.82 38.10 2.97
N TYR A 263 -10.00 38.89 2.27
CA TYR A 263 -8.87 38.37 1.52
C TYR A 263 -7.79 37.80 2.46
N LEU A 264 -7.43 38.52 3.52
CA LEU A 264 -6.45 38.07 4.52
C LEU A 264 -6.96 36.84 5.29
N ILE A 265 -8.26 36.78 5.60
CA ILE A 265 -8.95 35.62 6.15
C ILE A 265 -8.77 34.41 5.22
N ALA A 266 -9.04 34.59 3.92
CA ALA A 266 -8.88 33.53 2.94
C ALA A 266 -7.43 33.04 2.77
N LEU A 267 -6.45 33.89 3.08
CA LEU A 267 -5.03 33.55 3.11
C LEU A 267 -4.56 32.96 4.45
N GLY A 268 -5.42 32.87 5.47
CA GLY A 268 -5.07 32.37 6.81
C GLY A 268 -4.16 33.29 7.61
N LYS A 269 -4.19 34.61 7.36
CA LYS A 269 -3.31 35.62 7.99
C LYS A 269 -3.98 36.45 9.10
N GLU A 270 -5.03 35.92 9.73
CA GLU A 270 -5.93 36.68 10.63
C GLU A 270 -5.28 37.27 11.90
N ASN A 271 -4.18 36.70 12.42
CA ASN A 271 -3.69 36.98 13.78
C ASN A 271 -2.32 37.69 13.90
N GLU A 272 -1.81 38.34 12.85
CA GLU A 272 -0.57 39.15 12.96
C GLU A 272 -0.83 40.63 13.29
N ARG A 273 -1.83 40.93 14.12
CA ARG A 273 -1.97 42.27 14.73
C ARG A 273 -1.32 42.28 16.11
N TYR A 274 -0.07 42.75 16.18
CA TYR A 274 0.44 43.73 17.16
C TYR A 274 1.80 44.25 16.68
#